data_AF-A0A2G9TX03-F1
#
_entry.id   AF-A0A2G9TX03-F1
#
_cell.length_a   1.000
_cell.length_b   1.000
_cell.length_c   1.000
_cell.angle_alpha   90.00
_cell.angle_beta   90.00
_cell.angle_gamma   90.00
#
_symmetry.space_group_name_H-M   'P 1'
#
loop_
_entity.id
_entity.type
_entity.pdbx_description
1 polymer ?
#
loop_
_entity_poly.entity_id
_entity_poly.type
_entity_poly.pdbx_seq_one_letter_code
_entity_poly.pdbx_strand_id
1 'polypeptide(L)'
;MEALKKTIAAETASKQTVTEEISVAKQQIHQLAEEKQALEVQLKKTLSDEADVKERLSNLERDKEAIQRQHEDFKEAMQRQHEDAKEAMQRQHEDELKLVRTQLQQREGTSTQTEQQASKEVAQALEKVRSAEETKLAVEKVMEQLKSELAEKQREVTSLRLIEANANVMVSEAKQKIDLFNELEQDWQKKQLRLCEKIDELTIELEQAKNRTQSEEVNSLKRELAFTNSIIADQRRKEVKLQEEIEALKNFSADSVNLPLKTANREVKPRMYCDICETFDQHETEDCPKQEVQEEMVRTKSKKPPPPSREYCDYCESKLIFFSRFLIRRVS
;
A
#
# COMPACT_ATOMS: atom_id res chain seq x y z
N MET A 1 167.13 -118.95 75.59
CA MET A 1 167.36 -117.96 74.51
C MET A 1 166.23 -117.94 73.48
N GLU A 2 165.62 -119.08 73.10
CA GLU A 2 164.46 -119.14 72.18
C GLU A 2 163.18 -118.41 72.68
N ALA A 3 162.88 -118.51 73.97
CA ALA A 3 161.61 -118.01 74.53
C ALA A 3 161.51 -116.47 74.54
N LEU A 4 162.61 -115.75 74.72
CA LEU A 4 162.63 -114.29 74.77
C LEU A 4 162.41 -113.63 73.39
N LYS A 5 162.83 -114.28 72.30
CA LYS A 5 162.60 -113.76 70.93
C LYS A 5 161.13 -113.86 70.51
N LYS A 6 160.40 -114.86 71.00
CA LYS A 6 158.98 -115.07 70.67
C LYS A 6 158.05 -114.06 71.36
N THR A 7 158.38 -113.65 72.59
CA THR A 7 157.59 -112.66 73.36
C THR A 7 157.75 -111.25 72.80
N ILE A 8 158.97 -110.85 72.42
CA ILE A 8 159.23 -109.53 71.83
C ILE A 8 158.51 -109.39 70.47
N ALA A 9 158.52 -110.45 69.64
CA ALA A 9 157.81 -110.45 68.36
C ALA A 9 156.28 -110.30 68.52
N ALA A 10 155.70 -110.92 69.56
CA ALA A 10 154.27 -110.83 69.86
C ALA A 10 153.88 -109.43 70.37
N GLU A 11 154.71 -108.78 71.21
CA GLU A 11 154.47 -107.40 71.65
C GLU A 11 154.63 -106.38 70.52
N THR A 12 155.57 -106.58 69.59
CA THR A 12 155.70 -105.70 68.41
C THR A 12 154.53 -105.85 67.44
N ALA A 13 154.03 -107.06 67.23
CA ALA A 13 152.85 -107.29 66.41
C ALA A 13 151.58 -106.68 67.04
N SER A 14 151.42 -106.81 68.36
CA SER A 14 150.33 -106.19 69.12
C SER A 14 150.39 -104.66 69.08
N LYS A 15 151.59 -104.08 69.20
CA LYS A 15 151.78 -102.63 69.01
C LYS A 15 151.42 -102.17 67.60
N GLN A 16 151.79 -102.93 66.56
CA GLN A 16 151.44 -102.61 65.17
C GLN A 16 149.93 -102.63 64.94
N THR A 17 149.22 -103.66 65.42
CA THR A 17 147.75 -103.73 65.31
C THR A 17 147.06 -102.60 66.05
N VAL A 18 147.53 -102.26 67.26
CA VAL A 18 146.96 -101.12 68.01
C VAL A 18 147.24 -99.79 67.32
N THR A 19 148.41 -99.61 66.69
CA THR A 19 148.67 -98.38 65.90
C THR A 19 147.81 -98.27 64.64
N GLU A 20 147.50 -99.39 63.98
CA GLU A 20 146.59 -99.42 62.83
C GLU A 20 145.13 -99.15 63.25
N GLU A 21 144.66 -99.72 64.36
CA GLU A 21 143.35 -99.41 64.94
C GLU A 21 143.23 -97.93 65.33
N ILE A 22 144.27 -97.35 65.92
CA ILE A 22 144.32 -95.90 66.23
C ILE A 22 144.31 -95.07 64.95
N SER A 23 144.97 -95.52 63.88
CA SER A 23 144.96 -94.83 62.58
C SER A 23 143.57 -94.83 61.96
N VAL A 24 142.89 -95.99 61.96
CA VAL A 24 141.52 -96.13 61.44
C VAL A 24 140.54 -95.31 62.28
N ALA A 25 140.64 -95.35 63.60
CA ALA A 25 139.79 -94.54 64.48
C ALA A 25 140.00 -93.03 64.27
N LYS A 26 141.23 -92.58 64.05
CA LYS A 26 141.52 -91.17 63.71
C LYS A 26 140.92 -90.77 62.36
N GLN A 27 140.98 -91.64 61.36
CA GLN A 27 140.39 -91.38 60.05
C GLN A 27 138.86 -91.34 60.12
N GLN A 28 138.24 -92.23 60.91
CA GLN A 28 136.80 -92.21 61.18
C GLN A 28 136.37 -90.95 61.95
N ILE A 29 137.14 -90.52 62.95
CA ILE A 29 136.87 -89.27 63.68
C ILE A 29 136.98 -88.07 62.74
N HIS A 30 137.95 -88.06 61.82
CA HIS A 30 138.09 -86.99 60.83
C HIS A 30 136.90 -86.95 59.87
N GLN A 31 136.51 -88.10 59.31
CA GLN A 31 135.34 -88.21 58.42
C GLN A 31 134.06 -87.76 59.13
N LEU A 32 133.83 -88.21 60.37
CA LEU A 32 132.68 -87.80 61.17
C LEU A 32 132.72 -86.31 61.52
N ALA A 33 133.90 -85.72 61.71
CA ALA A 33 134.05 -84.28 61.94
C ALA A 33 133.73 -83.46 60.68
N GLU A 34 134.16 -83.92 59.51
CA GLU A 34 133.83 -83.29 58.22
C GLU A 34 132.34 -83.42 57.89
N GLU A 35 131.73 -84.59 58.12
CA GLU A 35 130.29 -84.81 57.98
C GLU A 35 129.49 -83.95 58.95
N LYS A 36 129.91 -83.86 60.22
CA LYS A 36 129.31 -82.97 61.22
C LYS A 36 129.37 -81.51 60.75
N GLN A 37 130.52 -81.07 60.25
CA GLN A 37 130.68 -79.70 59.74
C GLN A 37 129.80 -79.43 58.50
N ALA A 38 129.71 -80.39 57.58
CA ALA A 38 128.83 -80.30 56.41
C ALA A 38 127.36 -80.22 56.80
N LEU A 39 126.92 -81.04 57.77
CA LEU A 39 125.57 -81.01 58.31
C LEU A 39 125.28 -79.71 59.07
N GLU A 40 126.24 -79.16 59.82
CA GLU A 40 126.09 -77.87 60.48
C GLU A 40 125.92 -76.71 59.48
N VAL A 41 126.65 -76.75 58.35
CA VAL A 41 126.49 -75.76 57.28
C VAL A 41 125.13 -75.91 56.59
N GLN A 42 124.71 -77.14 56.31
CA GLN A 42 123.38 -77.40 55.74
C GLN A 42 122.27 -76.94 56.68
N LEU A 43 122.38 -77.23 57.98
CA LEU A 43 121.40 -76.81 58.98
C LEU A 43 121.30 -75.29 59.06
N LYS A 44 122.44 -74.57 59.05
CA LYS A 44 122.44 -73.10 59.01
C LYS A 44 121.78 -72.56 57.75
N LYS A 45 122.03 -73.17 56.59
CA LYS A 45 121.41 -72.78 55.33
C LYS A 45 119.90 -73.00 55.36
N THR A 46 119.44 -74.17 55.81
CA THR A 46 117.99 -74.45 55.91
C THR A 46 117.29 -73.55 56.91
N LEU A 47 117.94 -73.19 58.02
CA LEU A 47 117.38 -72.22 58.98
C LEU A 47 117.26 -70.82 58.37
N SER A 48 118.23 -70.42 57.54
CA SER A 48 118.16 -69.14 56.80
C SER A 48 117.03 -69.17 55.77
N ASP A 49 116.93 -70.23 54.98
CA ASP A 49 115.89 -70.39 53.96
C ASP A 49 114.48 -70.45 54.60
N GLU A 50 114.35 -71.09 55.76
CA GLU A 50 113.10 -71.12 56.54
C GLU A 50 112.69 -69.73 57.01
N ALA A 51 113.64 -68.91 57.47
CA ALA A 51 113.38 -67.53 57.87
C ALA A 51 112.89 -66.67 56.69
N ASP A 52 113.55 -66.78 55.52
CA ASP A 52 113.16 -66.06 54.31
C ASP A 52 111.76 -66.45 53.81
N VAL A 53 111.43 -67.75 53.85
CA VAL A 53 110.10 -68.25 53.47
C VAL A 53 109.03 -67.75 54.45
N LYS A 54 109.34 -67.72 55.75
CA LYS A 54 108.41 -67.22 56.77
C LYS A 54 108.14 -65.72 56.62
N GLU A 55 109.16 -64.94 56.27
CA GLU A 55 108.99 -63.51 55.95
C GLU A 55 108.14 -63.32 54.69
N ARG A 56 108.41 -64.07 53.62
CA ARG A 56 107.60 -64.03 52.39
C ARG A 56 106.14 -64.42 52.62
N LEU A 57 105.89 -65.45 53.43
CA LEU A 57 104.53 -65.86 53.81
C LEU A 57 103.82 -64.74 54.57
N SER A 58 104.49 -64.12 55.55
CA SER A 58 103.92 -62.99 56.30
C SER A 58 103.60 -61.81 55.40
N ASN A 59 104.43 -61.52 54.40
CA ASN A 59 104.17 -60.45 53.43
C ASN A 59 103.00 -60.80 52.49
N LEU A 60 102.94 -62.02 51.97
CA LEU A 60 101.81 -62.48 51.14
C LEU A 60 100.49 -62.51 51.92
N GLU A 61 100.51 -62.84 53.21
CA GLU A 61 99.33 -62.75 54.08
C GLU A 61 98.86 -61.30 54.23
N ARG A 62 99.76 -60.35 54.45
CA ARG A 62 99.43 -58.91 54.48
C ARG A 62 98.87 -58.42 53.16
N ASP A 63 99.47 -58.80 52.04
CA ASP A 63 99.00 -58.41 50.70
C ASP A 63 97.62 -58.99 50.39
N LYS A 64 97.39 -60.25 50.77
CA LYS A 64 96.07 -60.89 50.64
C LYS A 64 95.02 -60.14 51.45
N GLU A 65 95.32 -59.78 52.70
CA GLU A 65 94.40 -58.98 53.54
C GLU A 65 94.15 -57.59 52.94
N ALA A 66 95.18 -56.93 52.41
CA ALA A 66 95.06 -55.63 51.77
C ALA A 66 94.17 -55.68 50.51
N ILE A 67 94.38 -56.67 49.65
CA ILE A 67 93.57 -56.89 48.44
C ILE A 67 92.12 -57.23 48.82
N GLN A 68 91.92 -58.06 49.85
CA GLN A 68 90.57 -58.38 50.34
C GLN A 68 89.83 -57.14 50.85
N ARG A 69 90.51 -56.25 51.59
CA ARG A 69 89.93 -54.97 52.02
C ARG A 69 89.58 -54.08 50.83
N GLN A 70 90.49 -53.90 49.88
CA GLN A 70 90.23 -53.11 48.67
C GLN A 70 89.06 -53.66 47.84
N HIS A 71 88.92 -54.99 47.76
CA HIS A 71 87.82 -55.62 47.06
C HIS A 71 86.47 -55.35 47.74
N GLU A 72 86.39 -55.47 49.07
CA GLU A 72 85.15 -55.13 49.79
C GLU A 72 84.86 -53.63 49.73
N ASP A 73 85.85 -52.75 49.87
CA ASP A 73 85.68 -51.29 49.71
C ASP A 73 85.14 -50.95 48.31
N PHE A 74 85.68 -51.57 47.27
CA PHE A 74 85.23 -51.37 45.89
C PHE A 74 83.80 -51.89 45.68
N LYS A 75 83.47 -53.05 46.23
CA LYS A 75 82.12 -53.64 46.16
C LYS A 75 81.09 -52.78 46.88
N GLU A 76 81.41 -52.25 48.06
CA GLU A 76 80.55 -51.30 48.77
C GLU A 76 80.38 -50.00 47.97
N ALA A 77 81.46 -49.46 47.40
CA ALA A 77 81.39 -48.25 46.58
C ALA A 77 80.51 -48.44 45.34
N MET A 78 80.62 -49.58 44.67
CA MET A 78 79.76 -49.94 43.53
C MET A 78 78.29 -50.09 43.92
N GLN A 79 78.01 -50.71 45.08
CA GLN A 79 76.64 -50.82 45.60
C GLN A 79 76.05 -49.45 45.94
N ARG A 80 76.83 -48.57 46.58
CA ARG A 80 76.41 -47.18 46.87
C ARG A 80 76.09 -46.42 45.58
N GLN A 81 76.99 -46.46 44.59
CA GLN A 81 76.74 -45.81 43.30
C GLN A 81 75.51 -46.36 42.58
N HIS A 82 75.26 -47.67 42.65
CA HIS A 82 74.08 -48.29 42.06
C HIS A 82 72.78 -47.81 42.73
N GLU A 83 72.72 -47.79 44.06
CA GLU A 83 71.54 -47.27 44.78
C GLU A 83 71.36 -45.77 44.57
N ASP A 84 72.44 -44.97 44.61
CA ASP A 84 72.37 -43.52 44.32
C ASP A 84 71.84 -43.25 42.91
N ALA A 85 72.31 -44.01 41.90
CA ALA A 85 71.84 -43.89 40.52
C ALA A 85 70.37 -44.30 40.36
N LYS A 86 69.94 -45.34 41.08
CA LYS A 86 68.55 -45.81 41.08
C LYS A 86 67.63 -44.80 41.75
N GLU A 87 68.03 -44.24 42.89
CA GLU A 87 67.27 -43.16 43.56
C GLU A 87 67.19 -41.91 42.68
N ALA A 88 68.29 -41.51 42.03
CA ALA A 88 68.31 -40.37 41.12
C ALA A 88 67.35 -40.56 39.94
N MET A 89 67.34 -41.76 39.34
CA MET A 89 66.42 -42.11 38.26
C MET A 89 64.96 -42.11 38.74
N GLN A 90 64.68 -42.66 39.92
CA GLN A 90 63.34 -42.64 40.50
C GLN A 90 62.86 -41.21 40.77
N ARG A 91 63.71 -40.34 41.33
CA ARG A 91 63.39 -38.92 41.53
C ARG A 91 63.09 -38.21 40.22
N GLN A 92 63.90 -38.42 39.18
CA GLN A 92 63.64 -37.85 37.85
C GLN A 92 62.30 -38.32 37.29
N HIS A 93 61.99 -39.61 37.39
CA HIS A 93 60.72 -40.15 36.91
C HIS A 93 59.51 -39.58 37.68
N GLU A 94 59.61 -39.45 39.00
CA GLU A 94 58.56 -38.83 39.81
C GLU A 94 58.33 -37.37 39.45
N ASP A 95 59.39 -36.61 39.19
CA ASP A 95 59.29 -35.20 38.82
C ASP A 95 58.74 -35.02 37.39
N GLU A 96 59.10 -35.90 36.44
CA GLU A 96 58.49 -35.95 35.11
C GLU A 96 56.98 -36.29 35.19
N LEU A 97 56.60 -37.27 36.02
CA LEU A 97 55.20 -37.63 36.23
C LEU A 97 54.40 -36.47 36.85
N LYS A 98 54.97 -35.74 37.81
CA LYS A 98 54.35 -34.53 38.38
C LYS A 98 54.18 -33.45 37.32
N LEU A 99 55.20 -33.19 36.52
CA LEU A 99 55.15 -32.17 35.46
C LEU A 99 54.09 -32.51 34.41
N VAL A 100 54.05 -33.75 33.92
CA VAL A 100 53.05 -34.21 32.95
C VAL A 100 51.64 -34.11 33.53
N ARG A 101 51.45 -34.51 34.80
CA ARG A 101 50.15 -34.38 35.49
C ARG A 101 49.69 -32.92 35.56
N THR A 102 50.57 -31.99 35.93
CA THR A 102 50.25 -30.56 35.99
C THR A 102 49.93 -30.00 34.61
N GLN A 103 50.68 -30.38 33.57
CA GLN A 103 50.42 -29.96 32.19
C GLN A 103 49.06 -30.48 31.67
N LEU A 104 48.70 -31.72 31.98
CA LEU A 104 47.40 -32.30 31.62
C LEU A 104 46.26 -31.56 32.31
N GLN A 105 46.36 -31.31 33.61
CA GLN A 105 45.34 -30.55 34.36
C GLN A 105 45.18 -29.12 33.82
N GLN A 106 46.29 -28.46 33.48
CA GLN A 106 46.24 -27.14 32.84
C GLN A 106 45.55 -27.20 31.48
N ARG A 107 45.90 -28.18 30.65
CA ARG A 107 45.27 -28.37 29.33
C ARG A 107 43.77 -28.67 29.45
N GLU A 108 43.36 -29.58 30.33
CA GLU A 108 41.94 -29.86 30.60
C GLU A 108 41.19 -28.63 31.10
N GLY A 109 41.78 -27.86 32.03
CA GLY A 109 41.21 -26.60 32.50
C GLY A 109 41.03 -25.58 31.39
N THR A 110 42.05 -25.39 30.54
CA THR A 110 41.94 -24.48 29.39
C THR A 110 40.94 -24.98 28.35
N SER A 111 40.92 -26.28 28.04
CA SER A 111 39.99 -26.88 27.07
C SER A 111 38.54 -26.69 27.51
N THR A 112 38.23 -27.06 28.76
CA THR A 112 36.88 -26.90 29.32
C THR A 112 36.44 -25.44 29.38
N GLN A 113 37.35 -24.52 29.73
CA GLN A 113 37.05 -23.09 29.69
C GLN A 113 36.78 -22.60 28.27
N THR A 114 37.57 -23.03 27.28
CA THR A 114 37.34 -22.67 25.86
C THR A 114 36.04 -23.25 25.33
N GLU A 115 35.69 -24.49 25.68
CA GLU A 115 34.42 -25.13 25.31
C GLU A 115 33.22 -24.40 25.92
N GLN A 116 33.30 -24.03 27.21
CA GLN A 116 32.26 -23.26 27.87
C GLN A 116 32.09 -21.87 27.25
N GLN A 117 33.20 -21.22 26.88
CA GLN A 117 33.16 -19.90 26.24
C GLN A 117 32.56 -19.99 24.84
N ALA A 118 32.99 -20.95 24.03
CA ALA A 118 32.42 -21.20 22.70
C ALA A 118 30.92 -21.53 22.79
N SER A 119 30.51 -22.35 23.75
CA SER A 119 29.09 -22.68 23.98
C SER A 119 28.26 -21.44 24.34
N LYS A 120 28.77 -20.57 25.21
CA LYS A 120 28.11 -19.29 25.54
C LYS A 120 28.00 -18.36 24.33
N GLU A 121 29.04 -18.24 23.53
CA GLU A 121 29.04 -17.41 22.33
C GLU A 121 28.04 -17.93 21.28
N VAL A 122 27.98 -19.25 21.07
CA VAL A 122 27.00 -19.88 20.19
C VAL A 122 25.57 -19.63 20.69
N ALA A 123 25.32 -19.81 22.00
CA ALA A 123 23.99 -19.54 22.57
C ALA A 123 23.58 -18.07 22.40
N GLN A 124 24.49 -17.12 22.63
CA GLN A 124 24.22 -15.70 22.41
C GLN A 124 23.99 -15.37 20.93
N ALA A 125 24.73 -15.99 20.02
CA ALA A 125 24.54 -15.82 18.58
C ALA A 125 23.15 -16.33 18.14
N LEU A 126 22.74 -17.51 18.61
CA LEU A 126 21.42 -18.07 18.33
C LEU A 126 20.29 -17.18 18.84
N GLU A 127 20.40 -16.61 20.04
CA GLU A 127 19.41 -15.69 20.60
C GLU A 127 19.30 -14.38 19.79
N LYS A 128 20.44 -13.85 19.33
CA LYS A 128 20.46 -12.68 18.42
C LYS A 128 19.81 -12.99 17.08
N VAL A 129 20.06 -14.18 16.52
CA VAL A 129 19.41 -14.60 15.27
C VAL A 129 17.90 -14.72 15.47
N ARG A 130 17.44 -15.33 16.58
CA ARG A 130 16.00 -15.44 16.87
C ARG A 130 15.32 -14.08 16.98
N SER A 131 15.91 -13.14 17.73
CA SER A 131 15.36 -11.78 17.85
C SER A 131 15.41 -10.99 16.53
N ALA A 132 16.44 -11.18 15.71
CA ALA A 132 16.50 -10.61 14.36
C ALA A 132 15.41 -11.20 13.44
N GLU A 133 15.09 -12.48 13.57
CA GLU A 133 14.04 -13.13 12.78
C GLU A 133 12.63 -12.68 13.22
N GLU A 134 12.39 -12.55 14.53
CA GLU A 134 11.15 -11.99 15.08
C GLU A 134 10.91 -10.55 14.61
N THR A 135 11.96 -9.72 14.63
CA THR A 135 11.88 -8.33 14.14
C THR A 135 11.68 -8.27 12.63
N LYS A 136 12.35 -9.14 11.85
CA LYS A 136 12.13 -9.27 10.40
C LYS A 136 10.68 -9.63 10.08
N LEU A 137 10.10 -10.63 10.77
CA LEU A 137 8.70 -11.03 10.58
C LEU A 137 7.73 -9.88 10.93
N ALA A 138 8.01 -9.13 11.99
CA ALA A 138 7.22 -7.96 12.35
C ALA A 138 7.27 -6.88 11.25
N VAL A 139 8.45 -6.60 10.70
CA VAL A 139 8.63 -5.66 9.59
C VAL A 139 7.91 -6.14 8.32
N GLU A 140 8.01 -7.42 7.98
CA GLU A 140 7.31 -8.00 6.82
C GLU A 140 5.78 -7.86 6.96
N LYS A 141 5.23 -8.09 8.16
CA LYS A 141 3.81 -7.90 8.43
C LYS A 141 3.36 -6.44 8.25
N VAL A 142 4.14 -5.49 8.76
CA VAL A 142 3.86 -4.06 8.58
C VAL A 142 3.96 -3.65 7.11
N MET A 143 4.97 -4.16 6.39
CA MET A 143 5.09 -3.92 4.95
C MET A 143 3.87 -4.43 4.18
N GLU A 144 3.35 -5.61 4.52
CA GLU A 144 2.16 -6.16 3.87
C GLU A 144 0.89 -5.34 4.18
N GLN A 145 0.74 -4.89 5.43
CA GLN A 145 -0.33 -3.97 5.80
C GLN A 145 -0.28 -2.67 4.99
N LEU A 146 0.89 -2.03 4.91
CA LEU A 146 1.08 -0.80 4.13
C LEU A 146 0.80 -0.99 2.64
N LYS A 147 1.18 -2.14 2.05
CA LYS A 147 0.84 -2.46 0.65
C LYS A 147 -0.67 -2.57 0.45
N SER A 148 -1.38 -3.21 1.39
CA SER A 148 -2.84 -3.36 1.32
C SER A 148 -3.56 -2.01 1.44
N GLU A 149 -3.12 -1.15 2.37
CA GLU A 149 -3.65 0.21 2.55
C GLU A 149 -3.37 1.08 1.33
N LEU A 150 -2.17 1.00 0.75
CA LEU A 150 -1.82 1.71 -0.47
C LEU A 150 -2.71 1.29 -1.64
N ALA A 151 -2.96 -0.02 -1.79
CA ALA A 151 -3.84 -0.54 -2.82
C ALA A 151 -5.29 -0.06 -2.63
N GLU A 152 -5.78 -0.01 -1.39
CA GLU A 152 -7.10 0.52 -1.06
C GLU A 152 -7.21 2.02 -1.39
N LYS A 153 -6.22 2.82 -0.96
CA LYS A 153 -6.17 4.26 -1.27
C LYS A 153 -6.07 4.52 -2.77
N GLN A 154 -5.36 3.69 -3.52
CA GLN A 154 -5.31 3.80 -4.97
C GLN A 154 -6.68 3.54 -5.61
N ARG A 155 -7.45 2.57 -5.10
CA ARG A 155 -8.84 2.33 -5.56
C ARG A 155 -9.75 3.50 -5.20
N GLU A 156 -9.64 4.04 -3.99
CA GLU A 156 -10.42 5.21 -3.54
C GLU A 156 -10.14 6.43 -4.42
N VAL A 157 -8.87 6.73 -4.70
CA VAL A 157 -8.47 7.83 -5.61
C VAL A 157 -9.05 7.60 -7.01
N THR A 158 -9.03 6.38 -7.53
CA THR A 158 -9.59 6.07 -8.86
C THR A 158 -11.10 6.26 -8.88
N SER A 159 -11.80 5.85 -7.82
CA SER A 159 -13.25 6.06 -7.64
C SER A 159 -13.60 7.55 -7.57
N LEU A 160 -12.87 8.32 -6.77
CA LEU A 160 -13.07 9.77 -6.65
C LEU A 160 -12.84 10.49 -7.97
N ARG A 161 -11.82 10.11 -8.75
CA ARG A 161 -11.59 10.67 -10.10
C ARG A 161 -12.74 10.38 -11.05
N LEU A 162 -13.36 9.21 -10.97
CA LEU A 162 -14.53 8.88 -11.77
C LEU A 162 -15.75 9.72 -11.34
N ILE A 163 -15.97 9.89 -10.04
CA ILE A 163 -17.03 10.74 -9.49
C ILE A 163 -16.82 12.20 -9.92
N GLU A 164 -15.60 12.71 -9.84
CA GLU A 164 -15.22 14.05 -10.29
C GLU A 164 -15.50 14.24 -11.80
N ALA A 165 -15.11 13.28 -12.63
CA ALA A 165 -15.39 13.32 -14.07
C ALA A 165 -16.90 13.38 -14.36
N ASN A 166 -17.69 12.54 -13.68
CA ASN A 166 -19.14 12.55 -13.81
C ASN A 166 -19.77 13.86 -13.32
N ALA A 167 -19.30 14.40 -12.20
CA ALA A 167 -19.76 15.69 -11.68
C ALA A 167 -19.46 16.83 -12.66
N ASN A 168 -18.28 16.83 -13.28
CA ASN A 168 -17.91 17.83 -14.30
C ASN A 168 -18.82 17.77 -15.53
N VAL A 169 -19.21 16.56 -15.98
CA VAL A 169 -20.19 16.40 -17.07
C VAL A 169 -21.54 16.99 -16.66
N MET A 170 -22.05 16.63 -15.47
CA MET A 170 -23.33 17.16 -14.97
C MET A 170 -23.32 18.70 -14.85
N VAL A 171 -22.22 19.28 -14.37
CA VAL A 171 -22.06 20.74 -14.29
C VAL A 171 -22.04 21.37 -15.69
N SER A 172 -21.37 20.76 -16.66
CA SER A 172 -21.37 21.23 -18.04
C SER A 172 -22.76 21.18 -18.66
N GLU A 173 -23.49 20.09 -18.48
CA GLU A 173 -24.87 19.96 -18.96
C GLU A 173 -25.81 20.97 -18.31
N ALA A 174 -25.66 21.21 -17.00
CA ALA A 174 -26.43 22.22 -16.28
C ALA A 174 -26.15 23.63 -16.82
N LYS A 175 -24.88 23.97 -17.07
CA LYS A 175 -24.49 25.25 -17.68
C LYS A 175 -25.12 25.44 -19.06
N GLN A 176 -25.03 24.44 -19.93
CA GLN A 176 -25.66 24.50 -21.26
C GLN A 176 -27.17 24.72 -21.18
N LYS A 177 -27.86 24.07 -20.23
CA LYS A 177 -29.30 24.29 -20.03
C LYS A 177 -29.59 25.72 -19.56
N ILE A 178 -28.81 26.24 -18.62
CA ILE A 178 -28.95 27.63 -18.13
C ILE A 178 -28.77 28.62 -19.28
N ASP A 179 -27.75 28.43 -20.12
CA ASP A 179 -27.50 29.30 -21.28
C ASP A 179 -28.69 29.29 -22.24
N LEU A 180 -29.24 28.11 -22.56
CA LEU A 180 -30.46 27.98 -23.38
C LEU A 180 -31.68 28.66 -22.73
N PHE A 181 -31.87 28.52 -21.41
CA PHE A 181 -32.96 29.21 -20.71
C PHE A 181 -32.82 30.73 -20.80
N ASN A 182 -31.60 31.25 -20.63
CA ASN A 182 -31.33 32.68 -20.75
C ASN A 182 -31.62 33.20 -22.17
N GLU A 183 -31.24 32.44 -23.22
CA GLU A 183 -31.56 32.79 -24.61
C GLU A 183 -33.07 32.84 -24.86
N LEU A 184 -33.81 31.82 -24.40
CA LEU A 184 -35.27 31.76 -24.51
C LEU A 184 -35.95 32.92 -23.76
N GLU A 185 -35.46 33.25 -22.57
CA GLU A 185 -35.98 34.38 -21.80
C GLU A 185 -35.75 35.72 -22.53
N GLN A 186 -34.56 35.94 -23.10
CA GLN A 186 -34.29 37.12 -23.91
C GLN A 186 -35.19 37.20 -25.14
N ASP A 187 -35.41 36.10 -25.83
CA ASP A 187 -36.29 36.07 -27.01
C ASP A 187 -37.75 36.30 -26.64
N TRP A 188 -38.19 35.80 -25.48
CA TRP A 188 -39.51 36.12 -24.93
C TRP A 188 -39.64 37.60 -24.60
N GLN A 189 -38.65 38.20 -23.91
CA GLN A 189 -38.61 39.62 -23.61
C GLN A 189 -38.67 40.49 -24.88
N LYS A 190 -37.89 40.14 -25.92
CA LYS A 190 -37.95 40.82 -27.23
C LYS A 190 -39.33 40.69 -27.87
N LYS A 191 -39.95 39.51 -27.82
CA LYS A 191 -41.29 39.30 -28.36
C LYS A 191 -42.34 40.10 -27.59
N GLN A 192 -42.25 40.14 -26.27
CA GLN A 192 -43.12 40.95 -25.43
C GLN A 192 -42.98 42.43 -25.77
N LEU A 193 -41.75 42.94 -25.92
CA LEU A 193 -41.50 44.33 -26.33
C LEU A 193 -42.14 44.64 -27.69
N ARG A 194 -41.95 43.79 -28.70
CA ARG A 194 -42.58 43.96 -30.03
C ARG A 194 -44.09 43.98 -29.97
N LEU A 195 -44.70 43.17 -29.10
CA LEU A 195 -46.16 43.17 -28.92
C LEU A 195 -46.63 44.45 -28.23
N CYS A 196 -45.90 44.95 -27.23
CA CYS A 196 -46.18 46.24 -26.60
C CYS A 196 -46.09 47.39 -27.61
N GLU A 197 -44.99 47.46 -28.38
CA GLU A 197 -44.83 48.43 -29.47
C GLU A 197 -46.00 48.35 -30.45
N LYS A 198 -46.45 47.14 -30.81
CA LYS A 198 -47.59 46.98 -31.73
C LYS A 198 -48.92 47.43 -31.13
N ILE A 199 -49.13 47.19 -29.84
CA ILE A 199 -50.31 47.68 -29.12
C ILE A 199 -50.29 49.21 -29.09
N ASP A 200 -49.15 49.83 -28.82
CA ASP A 200 -49.01 51.29 -28.79
C ASP A 200 -49.28 51.90 -30.18
N GLU A 201 -48.71 51.32 -31.24
CA GLU A 201 -49.01 51.70 -32.64
C GLU A 201 -50.51 51.66 -32.94
N LEU A 202 -51.16 50.52 -32.67
CA LEU A 202 -52.60 50.34 -32.91
C LEU A 202 -53.44 51.29 -32.06
N THR A 203 -53.01 51.58 -30.84
CA THR A 203 -53.68 52.55 -29.94
C THR A 203 -53.63 53.95 -30.53
N ILE A 204 -52.47 54.36 -31.05
CA ILE A 204 -52.30 55.65 -31.74
C ILE A 204 -53.16 55.71 -33.01
N GLU A 205 -53.14 54.65 -33.85
CA GLU A 205 -53.95 54.56 -35.06
C GLU A 205 -55.46 54.67 -34.75
N LEU A 206 -55.91 53.96 -33.70
CA LEU A 206 -57.30 54.01 -33.24
C LEU A 206 -57.69 55.42 -32.78
N GLU A 207 -56.84 56.08 -31.99
CA GLU A 207 -57.10 57.43 -31.51
C GLU A 207 -57.10 58.44 -32.67
N GLN A 208 -56.21 58.30 -33.65
CA GLN A 208 -56.22 59.11 -34.87
C GLN A 208 -57.51 58.88 -35.68
N ALA A 209 -57.94 57.64 -35.86
CA ALA A 209 -59.17 57.31 -36.56
C ALA A 209 -60.40 57.92 -35.85
N LYS A 210 -60.46 57.81 -34.52
CA LYS A 210 -61.51 58.40 -33.69
C LYS A 210 -61.53 59.93 -33.78
N ASN A 211 -60.37 60.57 -33.76
CA ASN A 211 -60.27 62.03 -33.93
C ASN A 211 -60.72 62.47 -35.33
N ARG A 212 -60.42 61.68 -36.39
CA ARG A 212 -60.91 61.95 -37.75
C ARG A 212 -62.43 61.85 -37.82
N THR A 213 -63.02 60.77 -37.32
CA THR A 213 -64.49 60.60 -37.34
C THR A 213 -65.19 61.67 -36.52
N GLN A 214 -64.70 61.98 -35.31
CA GLN A 214 -65.25 63.07 -34.49
C GLN A 214 -65.13 64.43 -35.19
N SER A 215 -64.01 64.72 -35.85
CA SER A 215 -63.82 65.96 -36.62
C SER A 215 -64.80 66.03 -37.80
N GLU A 216 -64.98 64.94 -38.54
CA GLU A 216 -65.93 64.84 -39.65
C GLU A 216 -67.38 65.03 -39.18
N GLU A 217 -67.78 64.40 -38.08
CA GLU A 217 -69.09 64.56 -37.43
C GLU A 217 -69.31 66.01 -36.99
N VAL A 218 -68.34 66.62 -36.29
CA VAL A 218 -68.40 68.02 -35.87
C VAL A 218 -68.50 68.96 -37.08
N ASN A 219 -67.77 68.69 -38.15
CA ASN A 219 -67.83 69.49 -39.38
C ASN A 219 -69.16 69.30 -40.13
N SER A 220 -69.79 68.12 -40.07
CA SER A 220 -71.14 67.89 -40.58
C SER A 220 -72.16 68.70 -39.79
N LEU A 221 -72.15 68.59 -38.45
CA LEU A 221 -73.03 69.36 -37.57
C LEU A 221 -72.86 70.87 -37.76
N LYS A 222 -71.63 71.37 -37.96
CA LYS A 222 -71.38 72.78 -38.29
C LYS A 222 -72.01 73.20 -39.62
N ARG A 223 -71.94 72.35 -40.66
CA ARG A 223 -72.57 72.62 -41.97
C ARG A 223 -74.09 72.63 -41.86
N GLU A 224 -74.67 71.68 -41.15
CA GLU A 224 -76.12 71.63 -40.87
C GLU A 224 -76.55 72.88 -40.09
N LEU A 225 -75.85 73.23 -39.01
CA LEU A 225 -76.15 74.41 -38.20
C LEU A 225 -76.06 75.71 -39.02
N ALA A 226 -75.07 75.84 -39.91
CA ALA A 226 -74.96 76.99 -40.81
C ALA A 226 -76.13 77.07 -41.79
N PHE A 227 -76.56 75.93 -42.35
CA PHE A 227 -77.75 75.86 -43.22
C PHE A 227 -79.02 76.26 -42.47
N THR A 228 -79.25 75.73 -41.27
CA THR A 228 -80.40 76.07 -40.44
C THR A 228 -80.41 77.55 -40.06
N ASN A 229 -79.25 78.12 -39.71
CA ASN A 229 -79.10 79.55 -39.45
C ASN A 229 -79.44 80.40 -40.68
N SER A 230 -79.07 79.96 -41.89
CA SER A 230 -79.47 80.62 -43.13
C SER A 230 -80.98 80.60 -43.34
N ILE A 231 -81.63 79.45 -43.11
CA ILE A 231 -83.10 79.34 -43.18
C ILE A 231 -83.75 80.26 -42.16
N ILE A 232 -83.27 80.29 -40.91
CA ILE A 232 -83.80 81.17 -39.88
C ILE A 232 -83.66 82.63 -40.30
N ALA A 233 -82.51 83.04 -40.86
CA ALA A 233 -82.33 84.40 -41.36
C ALA A 233 -83.30 84.72 -42.51
N ASP A 234 -83.54 83.80 -43.44
CA ASP A 234 -84.54 83.94 -44.51
C ASP A 234 -85.97 84.01 -43.98
N GLN A 235 -86.30 83.19 -42.99
CA GLN A 235 -87.61 83.21 -42.33
C GLN A 235 -87.81 84.53 -41.60
N ARG A 236 -86.81 85.02 -40.85
CA ARG A 236 -86.86 86.34 -40.21
C ARG A 236 -87.05 87.47 -41.23
N ARG A 237 -86.35 87.42 -42.37
CA ARG A 237 -86.57 88.38 -43.47
C ARG A 237 -88.00 88.32 -44.01
N LYS A 238 -88.55 87.12 -44.20
CA LYS A 238 -89.94 86.93 -44.64
C LYS A 238 -90.94 87.40 -43.58
N GLU A 239 -90.70 87.12 -42.31
CA GLU A 239 -91.53 87.58 -41.20
C GLU A 239 -91.58 89.10 -41.15
N VAL A 240 -90.43 89.77 -41.26
CA VAL A 240 -90.37 91.24 -41.32
C VAL A 240 -91.15 91.77 -42.54
N LYS A 241 -90.95 91.19 -43.72
CA LYS A 241 -91.72 91.58 -44.92
C LYS A 241 -93.23 91.38 -44.76
N LEU A 242 -93.64 90.24 -44.20
CA LEU A 242 -95.06 89.96 -43.94
C LEU A 242 -95.61 90.91 -42.87
N GLN A 243 -94.83 91.26 -41.85
CA GLN A 243 -95.21 92.25 -40.85
C GLN A 243 -95.38 93.64 -41.49
N GLU A 244 -94.46 94.06 -42.35
CA GLU A 244 -94.57 95.30 -43.14
C GLU A 244 -95.81 95.28 -44.05
N GLU A 245 -96.10 94.17 -44.74
CA GLU A 245 -97.31 94.00 -45.55
C GLU A 245 -98.59 94.06 -44.70
N ILE A 246 -98.59 93.43 -43.52
CA ILE A 246 -99.72 93.49 -42.60
C ILE A 246 -99.91 94.92 -42.07
N GLU A 247 -98.84 95.63 -41.75
CA GLU A 247 -98.91 97.05 -41.37
C GLU A 247 -99.44 97.91 -42.53
N ALA A 248 -99.00 97.66 -43.76
CA ALA A 248 -99.52 98.32 -44.95
C ALA A 248 -101.02 98.04 -45.16
N LEU A 249 -101.47 96.80 -44.98
CA LEU A 249 -102.88 96.40 -45.07
C LEU A 249 -103.71 96.97 -43.92
N LYS A 250 -103.18 97.01 -42.69
CA LYS A 250 -103.85 97.67 -41.56
C LYS A 250 -103.99 99.18 -41.75
N ASN A 251 -103.05 99.79 -42.47
CA ASN A 251 -103.11 101.19 -42.86
C ASN A 251 -103.95 101.43 -44.13
N PHE A 252 -104.46 100.39 -44.78
CA PHE A 252 -105.34 100.47 -45.95
C PHE A 252 -106.81 100.50 -45.51
N SER A 253 -107.48 101.63 -45.77
CA SER A 253 -108.84 101.95 -45.33
C SER A 253 -109.88 100.93 -45.83
N ALA A 254 -110.72 100.45 -44.91
CA ALA A 254 -111.82 99.51 -45.16
C ALA A 254 -112.99 100.19 -45.87
N ASP A 255 -113.11 100.00 -47.19
CA ASP A 255 -114.38 100.06 -47.91
C ASP A 255 -114.19 99.50 -49.33
N SER A 256 -114.62 98.25 -49.55
CA SER A 256 -115.26 97.76 -50.80
C SER A 256 -115.01 96.26 -51.11
N VAL A 257 -116.01 95.45 -50.72
CA VAL A 257 -116.67 94.40 -51.53
C VAL A 257 -115.97 93.03 -51.78
N ASN A 258 -116.40 92.05 -50.95
CA ASN A 258 -117.06 90.76 -51.27
C ASN A 258 -116.94 90.09 -52.66
N LEU A 259 -116.50 88.81 -52.70
CA LEU A 259 -117.02 87.80 -53.64
C LEU A 259 -116.88 86.34 -53.10
N PRO A 260 -117.84 85.42 -53.36
CA PRO A 260 -118.14 84.28 -52.50
C PRO A 260 -117.71 82.90 -53.02
N LEU A 261 -117.48 82.02 -52.04
CA LEU A 261 -117.16 80.60 -52.10
C LEU A 261 -118.39 79.72 -52.41
N LYS A 262 -118.27 78.73 -53.30
CA LYS A 262 -119.19 77.56 -53.37
C LYS A 262 -118.47 76.25 -53.70
N THR A 263 -118.66 75.29 -52.81
CA THR A 263 -118.16 73.91 -52.77
C THR A 263 -119.13 72.92 -53.41
N ALA A 264 -118.64 71.78 -53.90
CA ALA A 264 -119.48 70.58 -54.14
C ALA A 264 -118.69 69.30 -53.76
N ASN A 265 -119.20 68.57 -52.77
CA ASN A 265 -118.73 67.25 -52.31
C ASN A 265 -119.37 66.14 -53.16
N ARG A 266 -118.58 65.14 -53.58
CA ARG A 266 -119.08 63.90 -54.22
C ARG A 266 -118.38 62.71 -53.56
N GLU A 267 -119.14 61.88 -52.86
CA GLU A 267 -118.64 60.64 -52.21
C GLU A 267 -118.27 59.58 -53.28
N VAL A 268 -117.04 59.07 -53.21
CA VAL A 268 -116.50 58.02 -54.08
C VAL A 268 -116.17 56.81 -53.20
N LYS A 269 -116.66 55.63 -53.59
CA LYS A 269 -116.41 54.36 -52.87
C LYS A 269 -114.90 54.01 -52.90
N PRO A 270 -114.29 53.50 -51.81
CA PRO A 270 -112.86 53.18 -51.77
C PRO A 270 -112.47 52.12 -52.82
N ARG A 271 -111.36 52.35 -53.54
CA ARG A 271 -110.78 51.39 -54.51
C ARG A 271 -109.90 50.38 -53.79
N MET A 272 -109.90 49.12 -54.25
CA MET A 272 -109.06 48.05 -53.70
C MET A 272 -107.68 48.10 -54.36
N TYR A 273 -106.60 47.98 -53.58
CA TYR A 273 -105.21 48.01 -54.07
C TYR A 273 -104.49 46.75 -53.61
N CYS A 274 -103.72 46.11 -54.50
CA CYS A 274 -102.85 45.01 -54.13
C CYS A 274 -101.42 45.50 -53.97
N ASP A 275 -100.90 45.41 -52.74
CA ASP A 275 -99.55 45.85 -52.39
C ASP A 275 -98.43 44.99 -53.00
N ILE A 276 -98.74 43.78 -53.50
CA ILE A 276 -97.73 42.83 -54.03
C ILE A 276 -97.37 43.12 -55.50
N CYS A 277 -98.34 43.55 -56.31
CA CYS A 277 -98.11 43.81 -57.75
C CYS A 277 -98.48 45.23 -58.19
N GLU A 278 -98.87 46.09 -57.24
CA GLU A 278 -99.13 47.52 -57.41
C GLU A 278 -100.26 47.85 -58.42
N THR A 279 -101.24 46.96 -58.57
CA THR A 279 -102.42 47.19 -59.42
C THR A 279 -103.69 47.41 -58.60
N PHE A 280 -104.53 48.35 -59.05
CA PHE A 280 -105.84 48.64 -58.46
C PHE A 280 -106.95 47.75 -59.04
N ASP A 281 -107.90 47.37 -58.18
CA ASP A 281 -109.20 46.75 -58.47
C ASP A 281 -109.18 45.41 -59.25
N GLN A 282 -108.02 44.75 -59.42
CA GLN A 282 -107.91 43.47 -60.13
C GLN A 282 -108.08 42.23 -59.24
N HIS A 283 -107.42 42.22 -58.08
CA HIS A 283 -107.49 41.16 -57.07
C HIS A 283 -107.16 41.77 -55.69
N GLU A 284 -107.54 41.09 -54.61
CA GLU A 284 -107.07 41.44 -53.27
C GLU A 284 -105.63 40.94 -53.07
N THR A 285 -104.93 41.49 -52.06
CA THR A 285 -103.52 41.15 -51.78
C THR A 285 -103.30 39.65 -51.58
N GLU A 286 -104.26 38.91 -51.03
CA GLU A 286 -104.10 37.47 -50.75
C GLU A 286 -104.18 36.55 -51.99
N ASP A 287 -104.77 37.03 -53.09
CA ASP A 287 -104.92 36.29 -54.36
C ASP A 287 -103.91 36.73 -55.43
N CYS A 288 -102.80 37.39 -55.02
CA CYS A 288 -101.82 37.87 -55.98
C CYS A 288 -101.01 36.70 -56.59
N PRO A 289 -101.04 36.47 -57.91
CA PRO A 289 -100.33 35.36 -58.56
C PRO A 289 -98.80 35.48 -58.47
N LYS A 290 -98.27 36.65 -58.05
CA LYS A 290 -96.83 36.82 -57.77
C LYS A 290 -96.39 36.24 -56.42
N GLN A 291 -97.33 35.85 -55.55
CA GLN A 291 -97.04 35.35 -54.21
C GLN A 291 -96.43 33.93 -54.22
N GLU A 292 -96.85 33.04 -55.12
CA GLU A 292 -96.32 31.66 -55.22
C GLU A 292 -94.86 31.59 -55.73
N VAL A 293 -94.40 32.59 -56.50
CA VAL A 293 -93.07 32.56 -57.14
C VAL A 293 -91.92 32.86 -56.16
N GLN A 294 -92.19 33.52 -55.03
CA GLN A 294 -91.16 33.87 -54.05
C GLN A 294 -90.79 32.71 -53.10
N GLU A 295 -91.68 31.74 -52.90
CA GLU A 295 -91.47 30.66 -51.91
C GLU A 295 -90.55 29.53 -52.43
N GLU A 296 -90.42 29.36 -53.76
CA GLU A 296 -89.59 28.30 -54.36
C GLU A 296 -88.08 28.60 -54.42
N MET A 297 -87.64 29.86 -54.29
CA MET A 297 -86.22 30.22 -54.45
C MET A 297 -85.30 29.93 -53.24
N VAL A 298 -85.83 29.43 -52.11
CA VAL A 298 -85.07 29.32 -50.82
C VAL A 298 -84.46 27.93 -50.56
N ARG A 299 -84.63 26.93 -51.44
CA ARG A 299 -84.12 25.56 -51.19
C ARG A 299 -83.05 25.06 -52.17
N THR A 300 -81.84 25.63 -52.13
CA THR A 300 -80.62 24.88 -52.53
C THR A 300 -79.42 25.23 -51.63
N LYS A 301 -79.10 24.35 -50.67
CA LYS A 301 -77.81 24.37 -49.94
C LYS A 301 -76.85 23.38 -50.58
N SER A 302 -75.78 23.87 -51.20
CA SER A 302 -74.68 23.07 -51.75
C SER A 302 -73.85 22.40 -50.62
N LYS A 303 -73.70 21.07 -50.66
CA LYS A 303 -72.86 20.29 -49.72
C LYS A 303 -71.38 20.51 -50.04
N LYS A 304 -70.58 21.00 -49.07
CA LYS A 304 -69.10 20.96 -49.14
C LYS A 304 -68.59 19.59 -48.65
N PRO A 305 -67.50 19.05 -49.22
CA PRO A 305 -66.89 17.80 -48.75
C PRO A 305 -66.28 17.98 -47.35
N PRO A 306 -66.23 16.91 -46.53
CA PRO A 306 -65.69 16.98 -45.18
C PRO A 306 -64.16 17.22 -45.19
N PRO A 307 -63.62 17.92 -44.18
CA PRO A 307 -62.19 18.18 -44.07
C PRO A 307 -61.39 16.88 -43.83
N PRO A 308 -60.12 16.81 -44.28
CA PRO A 308 -59.27 15.63 -44.11
C PRO A 308 -58.99 15.32 -42.63
N SER A 309 -58.74 14.04 -42.34
CA SER A 309 -58.51 13.55 -40.98
C SER A 309 -57.30 14.21 -40.33
N ARG A 310 -57.48 14.70 -39.11
CA ARG A 310 -56.44 15.32 -38.28
C ARG A 310 -55.48 14.22 -37.80
N GLU A 311 -54.19 14.37 -38.06
CA GLU A 311 -53.18 13.47 -37.49
C GLU A 311 -53.09 13.71 -35.97
N TYR A 312 -53.19 12.64 -35.19
CA TYR A 312 -53.13 12.70 -33.73
C TYR A 312 -51.69 12.78 -33.25
N CYS A 313 -51.47 13.50 -32.15
CA CYS A 313 -50.18 13.61 -31.47
C CYS A 313 -49.91 12.36 -30.63
N ASP A 314 -48.75 11.72 -30.82
CA ASP A 314 -48.30 10.53 -30.08
C ASP A 314 -48.31 10.69 -28.54
N TYR A 315 -48.25 11.94 -28.05
CA TYR A 315 -48.32 12.25 -26.63
C TYR A 315 -49.74 12.08 -26.04
N CYS A 316 -50.77 12.11 -26.88
CA CYS A 316 -52.17 11.99 -26.45
C CYS A 316 -52.64 10.51 -26.37
N GLU A 317 -52.12 9.61 -27.20
CA GLU A 317 -52.48 8.18 -27.14
C GLU A 317 -51.90 7.46 -25.92
N SER A 318 -50.73 7.88 -25.45
CA SER A 318 -50.04 7.27 -24.32
C SER A 318 -50.75 7.50 -22.96
N LYS A 319 -51.63 8.52 -22.85
CA LYS A 319 -52.51 8.70 -21.69
C LYS A 319 -53.81 7.87 -21.76
N LEU A 320 -54.26 7.48 -22.95
CA LEU A 320 -55.46 6.64 -23.11
C LEU A 320 -55.16 5.16 -22.81
N ILE A 321 -53.95 4.68 -23.12
CA ILE A 321 -53.54 3.29 -22.84
C ILE A 321 -53.38 3.02 -21.33
N PHE A 322 -53.04 4.04 -20.53
CA PHE A 322 -52.86 3.88 -19.08
C PHE A 322 -54.19 3.82 -18.32
N PHE A 323 -55.26 4.46 -18.81
CA PHE A 323 -56.59 4.40 -18.18
C PHE A 323 -57.37 3.13 -18.54
N SER A 324 -57.16 2.54 -19.73
CA SER A 324 -57.83 1.27 -20.11
C SER A 324 -57.32 0.06 -19.32
N ARG A 325 -56.09 0.09 -18.81
CA ARG A 325 -55.50 -1.00 -18.01
C ARG A 325 -55.81 -0.92 -16.51
N PHE A 326 -56.30 0.22 -16.02
CA PHE A 326 -56.67 0.40 -14.62
C PHE A 326 -58.15 0.10 -14.34
N LEU A 327 -59.03 0.12 -15.35
CA LEU A 327 -60.46 -0.21 -15.20
C LEU A 327 -60.80 -1.70 -15.40
N ILE A 328 -59.90 -2.54 -15.95
CA ILE A 328 -60.14 -3.98 -16.12
C ILE A 328 -59.72 -4.81 -14.88
N ARG A 329 -59.14 -4.18 -13.85
CA ARG A 329 -58.71 -4.87 -12.61
C ARG A 329 -59.53 -4.50 -11.37
N ARG A 330 -60.67 -3.82 -11.54
CA ARG A 330 -61.57 -3.41 -10.45
C ARG A 330 -63.05 -3.67 -10.71
N VAL A 331 -63.35 -4.67 -11.54
CA VAL A 331 -64.66 -5.32 -11.61
C VAL A 331 -64.40 -6.81 -11.74
N SER A 332 -65.13 -7.57 -10.92
CA SER A 332 -65.26 -9.03 -10.88
C SER A 332 -65.40 -9.71 -12.24
#